data_AF-A0A497H823-F1
#
_entry.id   AF-A0A497H823-F1
#
_cell.length_a   1.000
_cell.length_b   1.000
_cell.length_c   1.000
_cell.angle_alpha   90.00
_cell.angle_beta   90.00
_cell.angle_gamma   90.00
#
_symmetry.space_group_name_H-M   'P 1'
#
loop_
_entity.id
_entity.type
_entity.pdbx_description
1 polymer ?
#
loop_
_entity_poly.entity_id
_entity_poly.type
_entity_poly.pdbx_seq_one_letter_code
_entity_poly.pdbx_strand_id
1 'polypeptide(L)' 'MTRKKIRIWIWLQSDNKIFKAVSKPDEGTITVYDENDRMLIKRTGLTKEQIRKIEYCFSNYGAKRMDGHKEPFTFL' A
#
# COMPACT_ATOMS: atom_id res chain seq x y z
N MET A 1 -1.78 -20.15 13.75
CA MET A 1 -1.14 -18.86 13.44
C MET A 1 -1.86 -18.22 12.26
N THR A 2 -2.71 -17.23 12.49
CA THR A 2 -3.41 -16.51 11.41
C THR A 2 -2.42 -15.66 10.62
N ARG A 3 -2.22 -15.96 9.33
CA ARG A 3 -1.38 -15.14 8.44
C ARG A 3 -1.90 -13.71 8.45
N LYS A 4 -1.11 -12.77 8.99
CA LYS A 4 -1.44 -11.34 8.99
C LYS A 4 -1.61 -10.88 7.54
N LYS A 5 -2.76 -10.28 7.22
CA LYS A 5 -3.08 -9.89 5.85
C LYS A 5 -2.34 -8.61 5.48
N ILE A 6 -1.13 -8.72 4.94
CA ILE A 6 -0.38 -7.58 4.39
C ILE A 6 -0.86 -7.35 2.96
N ARG A 7 -1.12 -6.09 2.60
CA ARG A 7 -1.48 -5.70 1.23
C ARG A 7 -0.55 -4.56 0.81
N ILE A 8 -0.03 -4.66 -0.40
CA ILE A 8 0.88 -3.67 -0.97
C ILE A 8 0.16 -2.98 -2.12
N TRP A 9 0.28 -1.67 -2.18
CA TRP A 9 -0.29 -0.81 -3.19
C TRP A 9 0.82 0.01 -3.83
N ILE A 10 0.82 0.12 -5.15
CA ILE A 10 1.81 0.89 -5.89
C ILE A 10 1.11 1.78 -6.89
N TRP A 11 1.56 3.03 -7.01
CA TRP A 11 1.12 3.95 -8.05
C TRP A 11 2.25 4.84 -8.53
N LEU A 12 2.10 5.33 -9.76
CA LEU A 12 2.94 6.35 -10.35
C LEU A 12 2.24 7.71 -10.18
N GLN A 13 2.98 8.73 -9.75
CA GLN A 13 2.52 10.10 -9.78
C GLN A 13 3.05 10.80 -11.05
N SER A 14 2.41 11.91 -11.44
CA SER A 14 2.66 12.68 -12.67
C SER A 14 4.12 13.11 -12.92
N ASP A 15 4.97 13.06 -11.89
CA ASP A 15 6.39 13.42 -11.93
C ASP A 15 7.32 12.19 -12.09
N ASN A 16 6.80 11.08 -12.64
CA ASN A 16 7.46 9.77 -12.73
C ASN A 16 7.87 9.13 -11.39
N LYS A 17 7.41 9.65 -10.26
CA LYS A 17 7.71 9.11 -8.93
C LYS A 17 6.81 7.92 -8.61
N ILE A 18 7.43 6.86 -8.11
CA ILE A 18 6.72 5.67 -7.64
C ILE A 18 6.45 5.80 -6.14
N PHE A 19 5.22 5.53 -5.74
CA PHE A 19 4.85 5.43 -4.34
C PHE A 19 4.38 4.02 -4.01
N LYS A 20 4.67 3.61 -2.77
CA LYS A 20 4.29 2.32 -2.23
C LYS A 20 3.53 2.52 -0.93
N ALA A 21 2.31 2.00 -0.82
CA ALA A 21 1.62 1.88 0.45
C ALA A 21 1.55 0.43 0.92
N VAL A 22 1.83 0.20 2.19
CA VAL A 22 1.69 -1.08 2.87
C VAL A 22 0.58 -0.95 3.89
N SER A 23 -0.53 -1.64 3.67
CA SER A 23 -1.64 -1.71 4.62
C SER A 23 -1.64 -3.05 5.34
N LYS A 24 -1.86 -2.98 6.65
CA LYS A 24 -1.99 -4.13 7.54
C LYS A 24 -3.31 -4.00 8.31
N PRO A 25 -4.44 -4.46 7.74
CA PRO A 25 -5.75 -4.30 8.35
C PRO A 25 -5.89 -4.90 9.75
N ASP A 26 -5.20 -6.01 10.02
CA ASP A 26 -5.21 -6.64 11.34
C ASP A 26 -4.39 -5.89 12.40
N GLU A 27 -3.40 -5.09 11.98
CA GLU A 27 -2.58 -4.25 12.88
C GLU A 27 -3.11 -2.81 12.97
N GLY A 28 -4.11 -2.45 12.16
CA GLY A 28 -4.64 -1.08 12.14
C GLY A 28 -3.64 -0.05 11.59
N THR A 29 -2.74 -0.47 10.70
CA THR A 29 -1.67 0.40 10.19
C THR A 29 -1.66 0.53 8.67
N ILE A 30 -1.36 1.74 8.19
CA ILE A 30 -0.99 2.02 6.80
C ILE A 30 0.29 2.84 6.80
N THR A 31 1.25 2.44 5.98
CA THR A 31 2.51 3.17 5.80
C THR A 31 2.75 3.44 4.32
N VAL A 32 3.15 4.65 3.97
CA VAL A 32 3.46 5.08 2.60
C VAL A 32 4.94 5.42 2.50
N TYR A 33 5.55 4.96 1.42
CA TYR A 33 6.96 5.13 1.09
C TYR A 33 7.10 5.78 -0.28
N ASP A 34 8.19 6.51 -0.48
CA ASP A 34 8.64 6.92 -1.81
C ASP A 34 9.44 5.81 -2.52
N GLU A 35 9.96 6.13 -3.70
CA GLU A 35 10.80 5.27 -4.53
C GLU A 35 12.15 4.89 -3.91
N ASN A 36 12.63 5.66 -2.93
CA ASN A 36 13.87 5.42 -2.20
C ASN A 36 13.62 4.68 -0.87
N ASP A 37 12.45 4.06 -0.71
CA ASP A 37 12.00 3.40 0.53
C ASP A 37 11.95 4.34 1.75
N ARG A 38 11.90 5.66 1.53
CA ARG A 38 11.74 6.63 2.63
C ARG A 38 10.29 6.67 3.06
N MET A 39 10.06 6.48 4.35
CA MET A 39 8.73 6.56 4.93
C MET A 39 8.23 8.01 4.91
N LEU A 40 7.18 8.26 4.15
CA LEU A 40 6.54 9.57 4.07
C LEU A 40 5.44 9.73 5.10
N ILE A 41 4.62 8.68 5.24
CA ILE A 41 3.43 8.71 6.10
C ILE A 41 3.30 7.38 6.82
N LYS A 42 3.00 7.43 8.11
CA LYS A 42 2.57 6.28 8.90
C LYS A 42 1.33 6.65 9.68
N ARG A 43 0.27 5.85 9.52
CA ARG A 43 -0.97 5.96 10.31
C ARG A 43 -1.18 4.65 11.06
N THR A 44 -1.51 4.77 12.33
CA THR A 44 -1.72 3.66 13.27
C THR A 44 -3.04 3.85 14.00
N GLY A 45 -3.57 2.78 14.61
CA GLY A 45 -4.83 2.84 15.35
C GLY A 45 -6.08 2.91 14.44
N LEU A 46 -5.94 2.57 13.17
CA LEU A 46 -7.05 2.56 12.22
C LEU A 46 -7.90 1.30 12.40
N THR A 47 -9.21 1.44 12.29
CA THR A 47 -10.11 0.28 12.22
C THR A 47 -9.98 -0.42 10.87
N LYS A 48 -10.39 -1.70 10.80
CA LYS A 48 -10.45 -2.46 9.55
C LYS A 48 -11.29 -1.77 8.48
N GLU A 49 -12.37 -1.08 8.88
CA GLU A 49 -13.23 -0.34 7.95
C GLU A 49 -12.56 0.93 7.44
N GLN A 50 -11.88 1.69 8.31
CA GLN A 50 -11.10 2.86 7.89
C GLN A 50 -10.00 2.47 6.90
N ILE A 51 -9.32 1.35 7.15
CA ILE A 51 -8.30 0.85 6.23
C ILE A 51 -8.93 0.51 4.87
N ARG A 52 -10.08 -0.17 4.83
CA ARG A 52 -10.80 -0.45 3.58
C ARG A 52 -11.18 0.83 2.82
N LYS A 53 -11.64 1.87 3.52
CA LYS A 53 -11.96 3.17 2.91
C LYS A 53 -10.72 3.82 2.29
N ILE A 54 -9.58 3.81 3.00
CA ILE A 54 -8.32 4.35 2.48
C ILE A 54 -7.82 3.55 1.27
N GLU A 55 -7.90 2.22 1.33
CA GLU A 55 -7.55 1.34 0.20
C GLU A 55 -8.44 1.58 -1.02
N TYR A 56 -9.73 1.85 -0.81
CA TYR A 56 -10.64 2.24 -1.89
C TYR A 56 -10.19 3.56 -2.55
N CYS A 57 -9.76 4.54 -1.75
CA CYS A 57 -9.17 5.76 -2.29
C CYS A 57 -7.93 5.46 -3.14
N PHE A 58 -7.00 4.62 -2.67
CA PHE A 58 -5.83 4.23 -3.46
C PHE A 58 -6.22 3.68 -4.83
N SER A 59 -7.20 2.77 -4.88
CA SER A 59 -7.70 2.22 -6.14
C SER A 59 -8.27 3.29 -7.08
N ASN A 60 -9.00 4.27 -6.55
CA ASN A 60 -9.58 5.36 -7.36
C ASN A 60 -8.53 6.31 -7.93
N TYR A 61 -7.41 6.48 -7.23
CA TYR A 61 -6.27 7.28 -7.70
C TYR A 61 -5.30 6.48 -8.58
N GLY A 62 -5.70 5.29 -9.06
CA GLY A 62 -4.92 4.50 -10.00
C GLY A 62 -3.86 3.59 -9.37
N ALA A 63 -3.87 3.43 -8.04
CA ALA A 63 -2.99 2.48 -7.40
C ALA A 63 -3.40 1.04 -7.68
N LYS A 64 -2.40 0.23 -8.00
CA LYS A 64 -2.57 -1.21 -8.21
C LYS A 64 -2.19 -1.95 -6.94
N ARG A 65 -3.06 -2.86 -6.50
CA ARG A 65 -2.76 -3.77 -5.40
C ARG A 65 -1.91 -4.92 -5.92
N MET A 66 -0.79 -5.17 -5.26
CA MET A 66 0.00 -6.38 -5.46
C MET A 66 -0.52 -7.47 -4.51
N ASP A 67 -1.16 -8.49 -5.08
CA ASP A 67 -1.46 -9.71 -4.35
C ASP A 67 -0.17 -10.52 -4.18
N GLY A 68 0.12 -10.94 -2.96
CA GLY A 68 1.46 -11.18 -2.39
C GLY A 68 2.31 -12.33 -2.94
N HIS A 69 2.26 -12.63 -4.24
CA HIS A 69 3.11 -13.64 -4.89
C HIS A 69 3.57 -13.26 -6.31
N LYS A 70 3.32 -12.03 -6.78
CA LYS A 70 3.89 -11.57 -8.06
C LYS A 70 5.09 -10.67 -7.81
N GLU A 71 6.22 -11.06 -8.39
CA GLU A 71 7.40 -10.21 -8.44
C GLU A 71 7.03 -8.87 -9.10
N PRO A 72 7.37 -7.72 -8.48
CA PRO A 72 6.96 -6.40 -8.97
C PRO A 72 7.50 -6.02 -10.35
N PHE A 73 8.53 -6.72 -10.84
CA PHE A 73 9.25 -6.38 -12.06
C PHE A 73 9.53 -7.64 -12.89
N THR A 74 8.54 -8.17 -13.63
CA THR A 74 8.77 -9.22 -14.64
C THR A 74 8.91 -8.64 -16.06
N PHE A 75 9.26 -7.37 -16.18
CA PHE A 75 9.47 -6.71 -17.47
C PHE A 75 10.69 -5.77 -17.37
N LEU A 76 11.88 -6.38 -17.43
CA LEU A 76 13.12 -5.73 -17.89
C LEU A 76 13.72 -6.63 -18.96
#